data_AF-A0A7J8MQS5-F1
#
_entry.id   AF-A0A7J8MQS5-F1
#
_cell.length_a   1.000
_cell.length_b   1.000
_cell.length_c   1.000
_cell.angle_alpha   90.00
_cell.angle_beta   90.00
_cell.angle_gamma   90.00
#
_symmetry.space_group_name_H-M   'P 1'
#
loop_
_entity.id
_entity.type
_entity.pdbx_description
1 polymer ?
#
loop_
_entity_poly.entity_id
_entity_poly.type
_entity_poly.pdbx_seq_one_letter_code
_entity_poly.pdbx_strand_id
1 'polypeptide(L)'
;MVSEDDLRLGIVICGKHALKLFLWRQNANFAISRHYRRFDVFVEAEANKAAGKYDNSSIDEQVDFYKQEGLTPYSEAKFPITSDVPEGCVLIKEHIPITNLFTCLWFNEVDRFTSRDQLSFAIVRDKIMAKVDWNINMFLDCERRNFVIQTYHRDLLEQMPPPVATVIRRPPALPSMRRRTPGKRITRRRSSSRRHRKAAAGNRDQFLLS
;
A
#
# COMPACT_ATOMS: atom_id res chain seq x y z
N MET A 1 19.63 -17.73 8.72
CA MET A 1 18.18 -17.45 8.77
C MET A 1 18.04 -15.98 9.11
N VAL A 2 17.77 -15.13 8.11
CA VAL A 2 17.32 -13.76 8.33
C VAL A 2 15.81 -13.86 8.40
N SER A 3 15.22 -13.73 9.58
CA SER A 3 13.77 -13.78 9.76
C SER A 3 13.15 -12.51 9.18
N GLU A 4 12.21 -12.69 8.26
CA GLU A 4 11.53 -11.67 7.47
C GLU A 4 10.53 -10.82 8.29
N ASP A 5 11.03 -10.06 9.28
CA ASP A 5 10.22 -9.12 10.07
C ASP A 5 10.86 -7.73 10.20
N ASP A 6 11.80 -7.39 9.32
CA ASP A 6 12.49 -6.10 9.37
C ASP A 6 11.75 -5.03 8.57
N LEU A 7 10.44 -4.87 8.74
CA LEU A 7 9.64 -3.83 8.06
C LEU A 7 9.05 -2.80 9.04
N ARG A 8 9.43 -1.51 8.89
CA ARG A 8 8.81 -0.34 9.51
C ARG A 8 7.72 0.28 8.63
N LEU A 9 6.58 0.63 9.24
CA LEU A 9 5.52 1.41 8.62
C LEU A 9 5.87 2.91 8.70
N GLY A 10 5.99 3.57 7.55
CA GLY A 10 6.15 5.02 7.41
C GLY A 10 4.87 5.65 6.88
N ILE A 11 4.38 6.71 7.54
CA ILE A 11 3.20 7.45 7.10
C ILE A 11 3.62 8.55 6.12
N VAL A 12 3.12 8.50 4.90
CA VAL A 12 3.50 9.42 3.79
C VAL A 12 2.58 10.63 3.71
N ILE A 13 1.31 10.44 4.06
CA ILE A 13 0.31 11.51 4.08
C ILE A 13 0.02 11.87 5.53
N CYS A 14 -0.19 13.15 5.83
CA CYS A 14 -0.65 13.59 7.15
C CYS A 14 -1.75 12.66 7.69
N GLY A 15 -1.53 12.04 8.85
CA GLY A 15 -2.46 11.06 9.44
C GLY A 15 -3.90 11.59 9.57
N LYS A 16 -4.08 12.91 9.69
CA LYS A 16 -5.39 13.58 9.69
C LYS A 16 -6.23 13.27 8.43
N HIS A 17 -5.62 13.12 7.26
CA HIS A 17 -6.34 12.77 6.03
C HIS A 17 -6.82 11.31 6.05
N ALA A 18 -5.98 10.37 6.49
CA ALA A 18 -6.38 8.97 6.61
C ALA A 18 -7.56 8.81 7.60
N LEU A 19 -7.47 9.45 8.77
CA LEU A 19 -8.55 9.46 9.76
C LEU A 19 -9.85 10.05 9.19
N LYS A 20 -9.75 11.16 8.45
CA LYS A 20 -10.92 11.79 7.81
C LYS A 20 -11.58 10.87 6.77
N LEU A 21 -10.77 10.20 5.93
CA LEU A 21 -11.26 9.36 4.83
C LEU A 21 -11.87 8.05 5.30
N PHE A 22 -11.18 7.33 6.18
CA PHE A 22 -11.55 5.95 6.53
C PHE A 22 -12.37 5.85 7.81
N LEU A 23 -12.41 6.89 8.64
CA LEU A 23 -13.20 6.89 9.87
C LEU A 23 -14.33 7.93 9.81
N TRP A 24 -14.03 9.22 9.62
CA TRP A 24 -15.07 10.26 9.73
C TRP A 24 -16.10 10.19 8.60
N ARG A 25 -15.64 10.12 7.35
CA ARG A 25 -16.54 10.04 6.18
C ARG A 25 -17.35 8.75 6.15
N GLN A 26 -16.83 7.69 6.76
CA GLN A 26 -17.48 6.38 6.83
C GLN A 26 -18.31 6.20 8.10
N ASN A 27 -18.33 7.20 8.99
CA ASN A 27 -18.94 7.12 10.32
C ASN A 27 -18.53 5.84 11.08
N ALA A 28 -17.25 5.47 11.02
CA ALA A 28 -16.70 4.26 11.62
C ALA A 28 -15.72 4.60 12.74
N ASN A 29 -15.71 3.78 13.79
CA ASN A 29 -14.78 3.92 14.91
C ASN A 29 -13.52 3.04 14.74
N PHE A 30 -13.59 2.07 13.82
CA PHE A 30 -12.53 1.14 13.50
C PHE A 30 -12.48 0.97 11.97
N ALA A 31 -11.29 1.07 11.39
CA ALA A 31 -11.08 0.78 9.99
C ALA A 31 -9.88 -0.12 9.80
N ILE A 32 -9.96 -1.02 8.83
CA ILE A 32 -8.92 -1.99 8.56
C ILE A 32 -8.77 -2.20 7.06
N SER A 33 -7.53 -2.26 6.58
CA SER A 33 -7.27 -2.61 5.19
C SER A 33 -7.62 -4.08 4.97
N ARG A 34 -8.18 -4.42 3.81
CA ARG A 34 -8.36 -5.81 3.38
C ARG A 34 -7.11 -6.32 2.68
N HIS A 35 -6.83 -7.62 2.82
CA HIS A 35 -5.74 -8.28 2.10
C HIS A 35 -5.96 -8.19 0.57
N TYR A 36 -4.88 -8.02 -0.20
CA TYR A 36 -4.98 -7.59 -1.60
C TYR A 36 -5.41 -8.70 -2.57
N ARG A 37 -5.28 -9.98 -2.18
CA ARG A 37 -5.49 -11.14 -3.08
C ARG A 37 -6.43 -12.20 -2.56
N ARG A 38 -6.36 -12.49 -1.26
CA ARG A 38 -7.10 -13.56 -0.58
C ARG A 38 -8.11 -12.92 0.33
N PHE A 39 -9.36 -13.35 0.25
CA PHE A 39 -10.46 -12.75 1.02
C PHE A 39 -11.18 -13.73 1.94
N ASP A 40 -10.93 -15.01 1.76
CA ASP A 40 -11.50 -16.10 2.53
C ASP A 40 -10.43 -16.64 3.49
N VAL A 41 -10.81 -16.83 4.75
CA VAL A 41 -9.93 -17.29 5.82
C VAL A 41 -9.34 -18.68 5.57
N PHE A 42 -10.10 -19.60 4.98
CA PHE A 42 -9.64 -20.95 4.70
C PHE A 42 -8.65 -20.96 3.53
N VAL A 43 -8.87 -20.08 2.55
CA VAL A 43 -7.89 -19.87 1.46
C VAL A 43 -6.60 -19.23 1.99
N GLU A 44 -6.69 -18.30 2.95
CA GLU A 44 -5.50 -17.74 3.62
C GLU A 44 -4.75 -18.81 4.44
N ALA A 45 -5.47 -19.69 5.13
CA ALA A 45 -4.87 -20.76 5.93
C ALA A 45 -4.03 -21.71 5.05
N GLU A 46 -4.58 -22.16 3.92
CA GLU A 46 -3.84 -23.00 2.97
C GLU A 46 -2.63 -22.26 2.37
N ALA A 47 -2.75 -20.95 2.13
CA ALA A 47 -1.62 -20.15 1.69
C ALA A 47 -0.53 -20.02 2.77
N ASN A 48 -0.91 -19.89 4.04
CA ASN A 48 0.03 -19.85 5.17
C ASN A 48 0.78 -21.18 5.33
N LYS A 49 0.08 -22.30 5.17
CA LYS A 49 0.66 -23.66 5.15
C LYS A 49 1.65 -23.82 4.00
N ALA A 50 1.24 -23.45 2.79
CA ALA A 50 2.10 -23.54 1.60
C ALA A 50 3.35 -22.64 1.70
N ALA A 51 3.24 -21.50 2.40
CA ALA A 51 4.35 -20.59 2.65
C ALA A 51 5.23 -21.00 3.85
N GLY A 52 4.84 -22.02 4.63
CA GLY A 52 5.57 -22.46 5.81
C GLY A 52 5.65 -21.40 6.91
N LYS A 53 4.63 -20.52 7.03
CA LYS A 53 4.64 -19.45 8.04
C LYS A 53 4.56 -19.98 9.47
N TYR A 54 3.82 -21.07 9.65
CA TYR A 54 3.66 -21.79 10.92
C TYR A 54 3.62 -23.28 10.65
N ASP A 55 3.71 -24.09 11.72
CA ASP A 55 3.51 -25.52 11.58
C ASP A 55 2.09 -25.82 11.05
N ASN A 56 2.01 -26.72 10.07
CA ASN A 56 0.75 -27.01 9.40
C ASN A 56 -0.29 -27.57 10.37
N SER A 57 0.12 -28.37 11.37
CA SER A 57 -0.81 -28.94 12.34
C SER A 57 -1.45 -27.86 13.21
N SER A 58 -0.68 -26.84 13.61
CA SER A 58 -1.22 -25.71 14.38
C SER A 58 -2.23 -24.88 13.57
N ILE A 59 -2.00 -24.70 12.27
CA ILE A 59 -2.96 -24.02 11.38
C ILE A 59 -4.22 -24.88 11.23
N ASP A 60 -4.08 -26.19 11.05
CA ASP A 60 -5.22 -27.10 10.91
C ASP A 60 -6.08 -27.12 12.18
N GLU A 61 -5.45 -27.19 13.37
CA GLU A 61 -6.15 -27.10 14.66
C GLU A 61 -6.92 -25.79 14.83
N GLN A 62 -6.32 -24.66 14.44
CA GLN A 62 -6.97 -23.35 14.49
C GLN A 62 -8.18 -23.28 13.55
N VAL A 63 -8.00 -23.72 12.30
CA VAL A 63 -9.05 -23.70 11.28
C VAL A 63 -10.21 -24.61 11.68
N ASP A 64 -9.94 -25.80 12.19
CA ASP A 64 -10.97 -26.74 12.60
C ASP A 64 -11.71 -26.26 13.85
N PHE A 65 -11.00 -25.64 14.81
CA PHE A 65 -11.64 -24.94 15.92
C PHE A 65 -12.60 -23.85 15.43
N TYR A 66 -12.19 -23.04 14.44
CA TYR A 66 -13.06 -21.99 13.90
C TYR A 66 -14.28 -22.52 13.16
N LYS A 67 -14.15 -23.62 12.41
CA LYS A 67 -15.31 -24.28 11.78
C LYS A 67 -16.31 -24.77 12.84
N GLN A 68 -15.81 -25.36 13.94
CA GLN A 68 -16.65 -25.83 15.05
C GLN A 68 -17.37 -24.67 15.76
N GLU A 69 -16.71 -23.51 15.86
CA GLU A 69 -17.29 -22.27 16.40
C GLU A 69 -18.24 -21.57 15.41
N GLY A 70 -18.45 -22.13 14.22
CA GLY A 70 -19.42 -21.65 13.23
C GLY A 70 -18.87 -20.68 12.19
N LEU A 71 -17.55 -20.58 12.04
CA LEU A 71 -16.95 -19.78 10.96
C LEU A 71 -17.28 -20.42 9.60
N THR A 72 -17.88 -19.63 8.72
CA THR A 72 -18.25 -20.03 7.36
C THR A 72 -17.35 -19.34 6.33
N PRO A 73 -17.20 -19.93 5.12
CA PRO A 73 -16.45 -19.31 4.04
C PRO A 73 -16.94 -17.89 3.75
N TYR A 74 -16.03 -17.03 3.32
CA TYR A 74 -16.37 -15.68 2.93
C TYR A 74 -17.38 -15.70 1.78
N SER A 75 -18.41 -14.85 1.88
CA SER A 75 -19.39 -14.64 0.83
C SER A 75 -19.93 -13.21 0.90
N GLU A 76 -20.60 -12.78 -0.16
CA GLU A 76 -21.26 -11.47 -0.23
C GLU A 76 -22.33 -11.28 0.87
N ALA A 77 -22.81 -12.34 1.51
CA ALA A 77 -23.70 -12.22 2.66
C ALA A 77 -23.07 -11.48 3.85
N LYS A 78 -21.73 -11.34 3.89
CA LYS A 78 -20.99 -10.64 4.95
C LYS A 78 -20.84 -9.13 4.70
N PHE A 79 -21.47 -8.57 3.66
CA PHE A 79 -21.48 -7.12 3.45
C PHE A 79 -22.02 -6.38 4.71
N PRO A 80 -21.45 -5.21 5.06
CA PRO A 80 -20.52 -4.39 4.26
C PRO A 80 -19.05 -4.82 4.33
N ILE A 81 -18.70 -5.86 5.07
CA ILE A 81 -17.31 -6.31 5.21
C ILE A 81 -16.91 -7.14 3.99
N THR A 82 -15.89 -6.65 3.26
CA THR A 82 -15.54 -7.18 1.93
C THR A 82 -14.47 -8.28 1.94
N SER A 83 -14.09 -8.75 3.13
CA SER A 83 -13.10 -9.80 3.32
C SER A 83 -13.08 -10.34 4.76
N ASP A 84 -12.74 -11.62 4.91
CA ASP A 84 -12.38 -12.27 6.17
C ASP A 84 -10.90 -12.09 6.53
N VAL A 85 -10.08 -11.59 5.61
CA VAL A 85 -8.62 -11.53 5.72
C VAL A 85 -8.17 -10.07 5.70
N PRO A 86 -7.82 -9.49 6.86
CA PRO A 86 -7.32 -8.14 6.90
C PRO A 86 -5.86 -8.05 6.44
N GLU A 87 -5.42 -6.84 6.16
CA GLU A 87 -4.05 -6.45 5.87
C GLU A 87 -3.50 -5.55 6.98
N GLY A 88 -2.18 -5.37 7.02
CA GLY A 88 -1.42 -4.72 8.11
C GLY A 88 -1.66 -3.23 8.38
N CYS A 89 -2.82 -2.65 8.08
CA CYS A 89 -3.18 -1.29 8.51
C CYS A 89 -4.53 -1.26 9.23
N VAL A 90 -4.44 -0.97 10.52
CA VAL A 90 -5.58 -0.71 11.40
C VAL A 90 -5.59 0.76 11.76
N LEU A 91 -6.75 1.40 11.68
CA LEU A 91 -7.01 2.77 12.10
C LEU A 91 -8.10 2.75 13.16
N ILE A 92 -7.82 3.37 14.32
CA ILE A 92 -8.78 3.47 15.42
C ILE A 92 -9.07 4.95 15.63
N LYS A 93 -10.37 5.30 15.57
CA LYS A 93 -10.87 6.64 15.84
C LYS A 93 -10.65 7.05 17.29
N GLU A 94 -11.11 6.18 18.17
CA GLU A 94 -11.23 6.39 19.59
C GLU A 94 -11.29 5.04 20.29
N HIS A 95 -10.79 4.98 21.52
CA HIS A 95 -10.85 3.81 22.37
C HIS A 95 -12.15 3.78 23.16
N ILE A 96 -13.20 3.23 22.55
CA ILE A 96 -14.50 3.01 23.19
C ILE A 96 -14.64 1.54 23.62
N PRO A 97 -15.63 1.21 24.50
CA PRO A 97 -15.78 -0.15 25.01
C PRO A 97 -15.78 -1.24 23.93
N ILE A 98 -16.49 -1.01 22.81
CA ILE A 98 -16.59 -2.03 21.75
C ILE A 98 -15.29 -2.22 20.95
N THR A 99 -14.56 -1.14 20.63
CA THR A 99 -13.29 -1.24 19.90
C THR A 99 -12.21 -1.86 20.77
N ASN A 100 -12.22 -1.56 22.08
CA ASN A 100 -11.30 -2.16 23.04
C ASN A 100 -11.61 -3.65 23.20
N LEU A 101 -12.89 -4.02 23.38
CA LEU A 101 -13.31 -5.41 23.49
C LEU A 101 -12.92 -6.22 22.25
N PHE A 102 -13.21 -5.71 21.05
CA PHE A 102 -12.81 -6.35 19.80
C PHE A 102 -11.30 -6.57 19.74
N THR A 103 -10.51 -5.54 20.04
CA THR A 103 -9.04 -5.63 19.99
C THR A 103 -8.50 -6.62 21.01
N CYS A 104 -9.07 -6.68 22.22
CA CYS A 104 -8.68 -7.65 23.24
C CYS A 104 -9.03 -9.09 22.84
N LEU A 105 -10.24 -9.33 22.34
CA LEU A 105 -10.63 -10.68 21.89
C LEU A 105 -9.81 -11.13 20.69
N TRP A 106 -9.54 -10.23 19.76
CA TRP A 106 -8.68 -10.54 18.62
C TRP A 106 -7.26 -10.85 19.05
N PHE A 107 -6.70 -10.07 19.98
CA PHE A 107 -5.40 -10.36 20.58
C PHE A 107 -5.37 -11.72 21.28
N ASN A 108 -6.42 -12.10 22.01
CA ASN A 108 -6.50 -13.40 22.67
C ASN A 108 -6.46 -14.57 21.67
N GLU A 109 -7.11 -14.44 20.51
CA GLU A 109 -7.06 -15.46 19.46
C GLU A 109 -5.68 -15.55 18.82
N VAL A 110 -5.04 -14.40 18.58
CA VAL A 110 -3.66 -14.29 18.09
C VAL A 110 -2.67 -14.94 19.07
N ASP A 111 -2.81 -14.68 20.38
CA ASP A 111 -1.96 -15.28 21.42
C ASP A 111 -2.20 -16.79 21.54
N ARG A 112 -3.45 -17.23 21.38
CA ARG A 112 -3.85 -18.64 21.51
C ARG A 112 -3.31 -19.53 20.40
N PHE A 113 -3.34 -19.05 19.15
CA PHE A 113 -3.01 -19.88 17.98
C PHE A 113 -1.70 -19.44 17.35
N THR A 114 -1.70 -18.34 16.59
CA THR A 114 -0.49 -17.86 15.96
C THR A 114 -0.36 -16.35 16.11
N SER A 115 0.77 -15.93 16.71
CA SER A 115 0.97 -14.59 17.27
C SER A 115 0.98 -13.43 16.26
N ARG A 116 0.78 -13.70 14.96
CA ARG A 116 0.68 -12.72 13.88
C ARG A 116 -0.24 -13.13 12.72
N ASP A 117 -1.22 -14.02 12.93
CA ASP A 117 -2.12 -14.36 11.82
C ASP A 117 -3.19 -13.32 11.52
N GLN A 118 -3.63 -13.38 10.27
CA GLN A 118 -4.82 -12.72 9.75
C GLN A 118 -6.07 -13.61 9.89
N LEU A 119 -5.93 -14.86 10.34
CA LEU A 119 -6.99 -15.87 10.32
C LEU A 119 -8.05 -15.64 11.40
N SER A 120 -7.60 -15.20 12.57
CA SER A 120 -8.41 -14.92 13.75
C SER A 120 -9.39 -13.74 13.59
N PHE A 121 -9.17 -12.85 12.63
CA PHE A 121 -10.01 -11.66 12.45
C PHE A 121 -11.48 -12.00 12.21
N ALA A 122 -11.74 -12.94 11.30
CA ALA A 122 -13.09 -13.26 10.85
C ALA A 122 -13.96 -13.82 11.98
N ILE A 123 -13.43 -14.73 12.79
CA ILE A 123 -14.19 -15.33 13.89
C ILE A 123 -14.53 -14.31 14.98
N VAL A 124 -13.60 -13.42 15.34
CA VAL A 124 -13.83 -12.41 16.37
C VAL A 124 -14.82 -11.36 15.87
N ARG A 125 -14.68 -10.93 14.61
CA ARG A 125 -15.63 -10.03 13.96
C ARG A 125 -17.04 -10.63 13.97
N ASP A 126 -17.19 -11.86 13.50
CA ASP A 126 -18.50 -12.51 13.37
C ASP A 126 -19.16 -12.68 14.74
N LYS A 127 -18.39 -13.08 15.78
CA LYS A 127 -18.89 -13.19 17.15
C LYS A 127 -19.36 -11.85 17.72
N ILE A 128 -18.62 -10.77 17.48
CA ILE A 128 -19.00 -9.43 17.95
C ILE A 128 -20.23 -8.91 17.20
N MET A 129 -20.22 -8.95 15.87
CA MET A 129 -21.31 -8.42 15.03
C MET A 129 -22.61 -9.22 15.19
N ALA A 130 -22.54 -10.49 15.61
CA ALA A 130 -23.73 -11.26 15.98
C ALA A 130 -24.39 -10.81 17.29
N LYS A 131 -23.70 -10.02 18.13
CA LYS A 131 -24.17 -9.59 19.45
C LYS A 131 -24.48 -8.11 19.53
N VAL A 132 -23.79 -7.28 18.75
CA VAL A 132 -23.93 -5.83 18.78
C VAL A 132 -23.99 -5.27 17.36
N ASP A 133 -24.77 -4.21 17.19
CA ASP A 133 -24.74 -3.41 15.97
C ASP A 133 -23.47 -2.56 15.96
N TRP A 134 -22.41 -3.12 15.39
CA TRP A 134 -21.11 -2.48 15.27
C TRP A 134 -20.56 -2.67 13.87
N ASN A 135 -20.09 -1.56 13.28
CA ASN A 135 -19.56 -1.55 11.92
C ASN A 135 -18.05 -1.29 11.92
N ILE A 136 -17.34 -2.04 11.07
CA ILE A 136 -15.94 -1.83 10.73
C ILE A 136 -15.87 -1.30 9.30
N ASN A 137 -15.15 -0.20 9.08
CA ASN A 137 -14.86 0.21 7.72
C ASN A 137 -13.70 -0.62 7.14
N MET A 138 -13.96 -1.39 6.09
CA MET A 138 -12.94 -2.18 5.41
C MET A 138 -12.54 -1.54 4.08
N PHE A 139 -11.29 -1.07 3.97
CA PHE A 139 -10.78 -0.35 2.80
C PHE A 139 -9.76 -1.16 2.00
N LEU A 140 -9.48 -0.77 0.76
CA LEU A 140 -8.60 -1.52 -0.14
C LEU A 140 -7.12 -1.34 0.22
N ASP A 141 -6.30 -2.39 0.06
CA ASP A 141 -4.84 -2.29 0.22
C ASP A 141 -4.22 -1.24 -0.73
N CYS A 142 -4.76 -1.04 -1.93
CA CYS A 142 -4.28 0.03 -2.82
C CYS A 142 -4.53 1.43 -2.22
N GLU A 143 -5.60 1.63 -1.47
CA GLU A 143 -5.87 2.88 -0.75
C GLU A 143 -4.91 3.06 0.42
N ARG A 144 -4.59 1.98 1.14
CA ARG A 144 -3.54 1.95 2.19
C ARG A 144 -2.21 2.47 1.67
N ARG A 145 -1.77 1.98 0.51
CA ARG A 145 -0.48 2.34 -0.12
C ARG A 145 -0.37 3.82 -0.49
N ASN A 146 -1.49 4.56 -0.54
CA ASN A 146 -1.45 6.00 -0.77
C ASN A 146 -0.92 6.78 0.45
N PHE A 147 -1.06 6.24 1.66
CA PHE A 147 -0.68 6.95 2.89
C PHE A 147 0.29 6.18 3.80
N VAL A 148 0.54 4.90 3.53
CA VAL A 148 1.49 4.06 4.28
C VAL A 148 2.49 3.42 3.33
N ILE A 149 3.77 3.64 3.59
CA ILE A 149 4.88 2.88 2.98
C ILE A 149 5.38 1.87 4.00
N GLN A 150 5.60 0.65 3.53
CA GLN A 150 6.33 -0.36 4.28
C GLN A 150 7.80 -0.25 3.87
N THR A 151 8.64 0.20 4.79
CA THR A 151 10.10 0.37 4.61
C THR A 151 10.83 -0.68 5.44
N TYR A 152 12.09 -0.99 5.15
CA TYR A 152 12.85 -1.89 6.03
C TYR A 152 13.36 -1.16 7.28
N HIS A 153 13.70 -1.90 8.32
CA HIS A 153 14.46 -1.38 9.46
C HIS A 153 15.74 -0.73 8.94
N ARG A 154 16.07 0.46 9.47
CA ARG A 154 17.21 1.26 9.01
C ARG A 154 18.50 0.44 9.01
N ASP A 155 18.67 -0.37 10.04
CA ASP A 155 19.86 -1.20 10.26
C ASP A 155 20.00 -2.29 9.20
N LEU A 156 18.88 -2.76 8.62
CA LEU A 156 18.87 -3.63 7.44
C LEU A 156 19.09 -2.85 6.14
N LEU A 157 18.46 -1.69 5.97
CA LEU A 157 18.66 -0.86 4.78
C LEU A 157 20.13 -0.48 4.59
N GLU A 158 20.84 -0.26 5.68
CA GLU A 158 22.28 0.07 5.70
C GLU A 158 23.17 -1.15 5.35
N GLN A 159 22.66 -2.38 5.52
CA GLN A 159 23.34 -3.62 5.15
C GLN A 159 22.99 -4.11 3.74
N MET A 160 21.93 -3.58 3.13
CA MET A 160 21.53 -3.96 1.78
C MET A 160 22.49 -3.34 0.75
N PRO A 161 22.92 -4.11 -0.27
CA PRO A 161 23.71 -3.54 -1.35
C PRO A 161 22.91 -2.43 -2.04
N PRO A 162 23.57 -1.33 -2.45
CA PRO A 162 22.89 -0.21 -3.06
C PRO A 162 22.12 -0.67 -4.30
N PRO A 163 20.90 -0.14 -4.54
CA PRO A 163 20.10 -0.55 -5.69
C PRO A 163 20.91 -0.34 -6.96
N VAL A 164 21.06 -1.40 -7.75
CA VAL A 164 21.76 -1.36 -9.03
C VAL A 164 21.05 -0.32 -9.89
N ALA A 165 21.73 0.78 -10.19
CA ALA A 165 21.19 1.83 -11.03
C ALA A 165 20.74 1.19 -12.35
N THR A 166 19.43 1.21 -12.60
CA THR A 166 18.90 0.76 -13.88
C THR A 166 19.39 1.75 -14.92
N VAL A 167 20.41 1.35 -15.69
CA VAL A 167 20.86 2.13 -16.84
C VAL A 167 19.68 2.20 -17.79
N ILE A 168 19.01 3.36 -17.83
CA ILE A 168 18.02 3.66 -18.85
C ILE A 168 18.80 3.68 -20.17
N ARG A 169 18.85 2.54 -20.85
CA ARG A 169 19.34 2.47 -22.23
C ARG A 169 18.35 3.27 -23.07
N ARG A 170 18.73 4.50 -23.41
CA ARG A 170 18.02 5.27 -24.43
C ARG A 170 17.95 4.42 -25.71
N PRO A 171 16.76 4.26 -26.32
CA PRO A 171 16.68 3.59 -27.62
C PRO A 171 17.58 4.31 -28.63
N PRO A 172 18.31 3.60 -29.50
CA PRO A 172 19.10 4.23 -30.54
C PRO A 172 18.19 5.04 -31.47
N ALA A 173 18.62 6.26 -31.81
CA ALA A 173 17.88 7.15 -32.69
C ALA A 173 17.68 6.51 -34.07
N LEU A 174 16.44 6.50 -34.55
CA LEU A 174 16.08 6.00 -35.88
C LEU A 174 16.78 6.81 -36.98
N PRO A 175 17.26 6.18 -38.07
CA PRO A 175 17.91 6.88 -39.17
C PRO A 175 16.96 7.84 -39.89
N SER A 176 17.41 9.07 -40.08
CA SER A 176 16.69 10.11 -40.83
C SER A 176 16.60 9.76 -42.32
N MET A 177 15.42 9.31 -42.75
CA MET A 177 15.09 9.11 -44.17
C MET A 177 14.81 10.46 -44.84
N ARG A 178 15.84 11.01 -45.50
CA ARG A 178 15.73 12.17 -46.40
C ARG A 178 14.88 11.77 -47.63
N ARG A 179 13.58 12.09 -47.63
CA ARG A 179 12.76 12.07 -48.86
C ARG A 179 13.17 13.23 -49.76
N ARG A 180 13.70 12.91 -50.93
CA ARG A 180 13.86 13.82 -52.08
C ARG A 180 12.47 14.18 -52.62
N THR A 181 12.16 15.48 -52.70
CA THR A 181 11.04 16.00 -53.51
C THR A 181 11.59 16.77 -54.72
N PRO A 182 11.05 16.56 -55.94
CA PRO A 182 11.49 17.30 -57.14
C PRO A 182 10.88 18.69 -57.18
N GLY A 183 11.68 19.66 -57.62
CA GLY A 183 11.39 21.09 -57.55
C GLY A 183 10.35 21.63 -58.54
N LYS A 184 9.83 22.82 -58.19
CA LYS A 184 9.31 23.80 -59.14
C LYS A 184 10.06 25.12 -58.94
N ARG A 185 10.63 25.63 -60.04
CA ARG A 185 11.34 26.91 -60.18
C ARG A 185 10.45 28.08 -59.75
N ILE A 186 10.96 28.97 -58.89
CA ILE A 186 10.81 30.42 -59.09
C ILE A 186 12.15 31.09 -58.73
N THR A 187 12.71 31.77 -59.72
CA THR A 187 13.88 32.63 -59.66
C THR A 187 13.54 33.96 -58.99
N ARG A 188 14.31 34.39 -57.98
CA ARG A 188 14.67 35.81 -57.84
C ARG A 188 16.04 35.97 -57.18
N ARG A 189 16.85 36.80 -57.82
CA ARG A 189 18.28 37.00 -57.64
C ARG A 189 18.51 38.34 -56.94
N ARG A 190 19.45 38.35 -55.98
CA ARG A 190 20.27 39.49 -55.45
C ARG A 190 19.50 40.62 -54.73
N SER A 191 20.04 41.33 -53.73
CA SER A 191 21.41 41.52 -53.21
C SER A 191 21.36 42.31 -51.89
N SER A 192 22.37 42.10 -51.01
CA SER A 192 22.95 43.03 -50.00
C SER A 192 21.99 43.69 -48.97
N SER A 193 22.30 43.81 -47.67
CA SER A 193 23.53 44.34 -47.10
C SER A 193 23.58 44.13 -45.56
N ARG A 194 24.78 43.84 -45.04
CA ARG A 194 25.45 44.54 -43.92
C ARG A 194 24.57 45.08 -42.76
N ARG A 195 24.77 44.57 -41.54
CA ARG A 195 25.65 45.18 -40.51
C ARG A 195 25.57 44.44 -39.17
N HIS A 196 26.76 44.18 -38.63
CA HIS A 196 27.03 43.92 -37.22
C HIS A 196 26.53 45.07 -36.33
N ARG A 197 26.11 44.73 -35.10
CA ARG A 197 26.70 45.33 -33.89
C ARG A 197 26.69 44.31 -32.75
N LYS A 198 27.84 44.28 -32.07
CA LYS A 198 28.24 43.44 -30.94
C LYS A 198 28.46 44.38 -29.73
N ALA A 199 28.59 43.79 -28.54
CA ALA A 199 29.12 44.35 -27.28
C ALA A 199 28.09 45.09 -26.39
N ALA A 200 28.12 45.03 -25.05
CA ALA A 200 29.01 44.35 -24.09
C ALA A 200 28.38 44.35 -22.67
N ALA A 201 29.08 43.68 -21.78
CA ALA A 201 28.85 43.38 -20.36
C ALA A 201 28.53 44.54 -19.40
N GLY A 202 27.97 44.17 -18.24
CA GLY A 202 27.88 44.97 -17.02
C GLY A 202 27.60 44.07 -15.81
N ASN A 203 28.33 44.29 -14.72
CA ASN A 203 28.59 43.41 -13.58
C ASN A 203 27.73 43.79 -12.34
N ARG A 204 27.53 42.82 -11.42
CA ARG A 204 27.25 42.90 -9.96
C ARG A 204 26.16 43.85 -9.42
N ASP A 205 25.27 43.30 -8.57
CA ASP A 205 25.29 43.62 -7.13
C ASP A 205 24.55 42.61 -6.25
N GLN A 206 25.08 42.49 -5.04
CA GLN A 206 24.71 41.60 -3.94
C GLN A 206 24.14 42.49 -2.83
N PHE A 207 22.91 42.26 -2.34
CA PHE A 207 22.49 42.75 -1.03
C PHE A 207 21.55 41.77 -0.32
N LEU A 208 21.80 41.70 0.98
CA LEU A 208 21.26 40.85 2.03
C LEU A 208 19.97 41.41 2.63
N LEU A 209 19.23 40.51 3.30
CA LEU A 209 18.36 40.72 4.47
C LEU A 209 17.10 41.58 4.31
N SER A 210 15.95 40.92 4.35
CA SER A 210 14.91 41.03 5.42
C SER A 210 13.85 39.95 5.17
#